data_AF-A0A7S4G717-F1
#
_entry.id   AF-A0A7S4G717-F1
#
_cell.length_a   1.000
_cell.length_b   1.000
_cell.length_c   1.000
_cell.angle_alpha   90.00
_cell.angle_beta   90.00
_cell.angle_gamma   90.00
#
_symmetry.space_group_name_H-M   'P 1'
#
loop_
_entity.id
_entity.type
_entity.pdbx_description
1 polymer ?
#
loop_
_entity_poly.entity_id
_entity_poly.type
_entity_poly.pdbx_seq_one_letter_code
_entity_poly.pdbx_strand_id
1 'polypeptide(L)'
;IRRTIKEDADIEDIEVGAEVVSLKCPIFLTSIKIPAKGTQCKHLACFDLEMYLTMCDQQKVEEERKCPICEQPCSFPMLRVDALLDSVLKTVNPDVVSKITVKPDGTWEASAAAPHGRKRGQKKGEETRAKRNKQQVLKSQKQLPFDTMFVINKAATIEKQEFLN
;
A
#
# COMPACT_ATOMS: atom_id res chain seq x y z
N ILE A 1 38.13 -42.65 -15.60
CA ILE A 1 38.28 -41.50 -14.67
C ILE A 1 36.87 -40.98 -14.36
N ARG A 2 36.33 -41.29 -13.17
CA ARG A 2 35.00 -40.85 -12.69
C ARG A 2 35.05 -39.34 -12.43
N ARG A 3 34.12 -38.56 -13.01
CA ARG A 3 33.84 -37.20 -12.57
C ARG A 3 32.63 -37.26 -11.64
N THR A 4 32.86 -37.02 -10.35
CA THR A 4 31.80 -36.76 -9.38
C THR A 4 31.68 -35.25 -9.27
N ILE A 5 30.62 -34.69 -9.82
CA ILE A 5 30.20 -33.31 -9.53
C ILE A 5 29.50 -33.39 -8.16
N LYS A 6 30.02 -32.67 -7.17
CA LYS A 6 29.32 -32.48 -5.89
C LYS A 6 28.38 -31.30 -6.07
N GLU A 7 27.08 -31.57 -6.00
CA GLU A 7 26.02 -30.58 -5.92
C GLU A 7 25.58 -30.49 -4.47
N ASP A 8 26.24 -29.63 -3.70
CA ASP A 8 25.75 -29.19 -2.40
C ASP A 8 25.57 -27.67 -2.50
N ALA A 9 24.46 -27.27 -3.11
CA ALA A 9 23.96 -25.89 -3.01
C ALA A 9 22.94 -25.90 -1.88
N ASP A 10 23.39 -25.51 -0.69
CA ASP A 10 22.54 -25.25 0.47
C ASP A 10 21.52 -24.16 0.09
N ILE A 11 20.29 -24.57 -0.26
CA ILE A 11 19.17 -23.66 -0.38
C ILE A 11 18.77 -23.31 1.05
N GLU A 12 19.33 -22.22 1.57
CA GLU A 12 18.88 -21.64 2.84
C GLU A 12 17.39 -21.30 2.72
N ASP A 13 16.57 -21.84 3.63
CA ASP A 13 15.15 -21.53 3.75
C ASP A 13 14.98 -20.04 4.09
N ILE A 14 14.67 -19.22 3.08
CA ILE A 14 14.37 -17.80 3.26
C ILE A 14 12.98 -17.67 3.91
N GLU A 15 12.95 -17.40 5.22
CA GLU A 15 11.71 -16.99 5.91
C GLU A 15 11.30 -15.57 5.46
N VAL A 16 10.14 -15.46 4.81
CA VAL A 16 9.54 -14.16 4.48
C VAL A 16 8.99 -13.54 5.78
N GLY A 17 9.56 -12.42 6.20
CA GLY A 17 9.13 -11.68 7.39
C GLY A 17 7.91 -10.77 7.17
N ALA A 18 7.33 -10.26 8.26
CA ALA A 18 6.29 -9.25 8.18
C ALA A 18 6.85 -7.89 7.68
N GLU A 19 6.07 -7.17 6.86
CA GLU A 19 6.47 -5.90 6.25
C GLU A 19 5.64 -4.73 6.82
N VAL A 20 6.29 -3.62 7.13
CA VAL A 20 5.62 -2.40 7.61
C VAL A 20 5.31 -1.48 6.43
N VAL A 21 4.03 -1.18 6.23
CA VAL A 21 3.54 -0.38 5.09
C VAL A 21 2.97 0.95 5.58
N SER A 22 3.37 2.05 4.94
CA SER A 22 2.82 3.39 5.17
C SER A 22 1.47 3.55 4.49
N LEU A 23 0.51 4.18 5.17
CA LEU A 23 -0.77 4.63 4.60
C LEU A 23 -0.70 6.07 4.07
N LYS A 24 0.49 6.67 4.07
CA LYS A 24 0.76 7.98 3.47
C LYS A 24 1.39 7.84 2.09
N CYS A 25 0.92 8.65 1.16
CA CYS A 25 1.41 8.73 -0.21
C CYS A 25 2.84 9.30 -0.22
N PRO A 26 3.80 8.67 -0.93
CA PRO A 26 5.17 9.17 -1.00
C PRO A 26 5.32 10.46 -1.82
N ILE A 27 4.33 10.81 -2.66
CA ILE A 27 4.40 11.96 -3.57
C ILE A 27 4.19 13.28 -2.81
N PHE A 28 3.10 13.38 -2.04
CA PHE A 28 2.74 14.61 -1.30
C PHE A 28 2.68 14.42 0.23
N LEU A 29 3.04 13.25 0.74
CA LEU A 29 3.03 12.92 2.18
C LEU A 29 1.65 13.04 2.86
N THR A 30 0.59 13.05 2.06
CA THR A 30 -0.82 13.03 2.47
C THR A 30 -1.32 11.59 2.66
N SER A 31 -2.44 11.42 3.37
CA SER A 31 -3.08 10.11 3.49
C SER A 31 -3.56 9.63 2.11
N ILE A 32 -3.33 8.35 1.82
CA ILE A 32 -3.79 7.73 0.57
C ILE A 32 -5.32 7.61 0.60
N LYS A 33 -5.98 8.06 -0.47
CA LYS A 33 -7.42 7.89 -0.70
C LYS A 33 -7.68 6.73 -1.65
N ILE A 34 -6.94 6.67 -2.74
CA ILE A 34 -7.05 5.62 -3.77
C ILE A 34 -5.68 4.95 -3.88
N PRO A 35 -5.46 3.80 -3.21
CA PRO A 35 -4.17 3.13 -3.22
C PRO A 35 -3.91 2.51 -4.58
N ALA A 36 -2.95 3.06 -5.31
CA ALA A 36 -2.58 2.58 -6.62
C ALA A 36 -1.09 2.19 -6.68
N LYS A 37 -0.81 1.24 -7.58
CA LYS A 37 0.53 0.87 -8.03
C LYS A 37 0.49 0.26 -9.42
N GLY A 38 1.65 0.03 -10.02
CA GLY A 38 1.77 -0.64 -11.31
C GLY A 38 1.61 -2.16 -11.20
N THR A 39 1.14 -2.80 -12.26
CA THR A 39 1.05 -4.27 -12.38
C THR A 39 2.40 -5.00 -12.19
N GLN A 40 3.52 -4.32 -12.46
CA GLN A 40 4.86 -4.87 -12.28
C GLN A 40 5.50 -4.53 -10.92
N CYS A 41 4.81 -3.78 -10.06
CA CYS A 41 5.29 -3.43 -8.74
C CYS A 41 5.29 -4.65 -7.80
N LYS A 42 6.45 -4.99 -7.24
CA LYS A 42 6.60 -6.10 -6.28
C LYS A 42 6.54 -5.67 -4.81
N HIS A 43 6.42 -4.37 -4.54
CA HIS A 43 6.29 -3.83 -3.19
C HIS A 43 4.84 -3.84 -2.69
N LEU A 44 4.65 -3.88 -1.38
CA LEU A 44 3.33 -3.73 -0.77
C LEU A 44 2.86 -2.27 -0.70
N ALA A 45 3.78 -1.31 -0.63
CA ALA A 45 3.44 0.11 -0.57
C ALA A 45 2.62 0.59 -1.78
N CYS A 46 1.77 1.60 -1.58
CA CYS A 46 1.02 2.26 -2.65
C CYS A 46 1.28 3.77 -2.64
N PHE A 47 1.04 4.38 -3.79
CA PHE A 47 0.87 5.82 -3.90
C PHE A 47 -0.62 6.15 -4.05
N ASP A 48 -0.97 7.42 -3.84
CA ASP A 48 -2.33 7.88 -4.12
C ASP A 48 -2.51 8.12 -5.63
N LEU A 49 -3.58 7.57 -6.21
CA LEU A 49 -3.84 7.66 -7.64
C LEU A 49 -4.00 9.10 -8.12
N GLU A 50 -4.80 9.93 -7.44
CA GLU A 50 -5.03 11.33 -7.85
C GLU A 50 -3.70 12.09 -7.88
N MET A 51 -2.89 11.89 -6.83
CA MET A 51 -1.58 12.50 -6.69
C MET A 51 -0.60 12.06 -7.79
N TYR A 52 -0.64 10.78 -8.17
CA TYR A 52 0.16 10.27 -9.27
C TYR A 52 -0.23 10.88 -10.60
N LEU A 53 -1.54 10.97 -10.89
CA LEU A 53 -2.03 11.59 -12.12
C LEU A 53 -1.64 13.07 -12.20
N THR A 54 -1.72 13.81 -11.10
CA THR A 54 -1.25 15.21 -11.04
C THR A 54 0.26 15.33 -11.34
N MET A 55 1.09 14.44 -10.79
CA MET A 55 2.52 14.41 -11.09
C MET A 55 2.78 14.07 -12.57
N CYS A 56 2.02 13.13 -13.11
CA CYS A 56 2.16 12.66 -14.49
C CYS A 56 1.69 13.67 -15.55
N ASP A 57 0.83 14.61 -15.21
CA ASP A 57 0.40 15.69 -16.09
C ASP A 57 1.56 16.62 -16.47
N GLN A 58 2.57 16.74 -15.59
CA GLN A 58 3.79 17.50 -15.84
C GLN A 58 4.80 16.75 -16.72
N GLN A 59 4.60 15.44 -16.93
CA GLN A 59 5.50 14.59 -17.71
C GLN A 59 5.06 14.56 -19.18
N LYS A 60 5.96 14.96 -20.07
CA LYS A 60 5.69 15.09 -21.50
C LYS A 60 5.55 13.76 -22.24
N VAL A 61 6.11 12.67 -21.69
CA VAL A 61 6.18 11.36 -22.34
C VAL A 61 5.46 10.33 -21.48
N GLU A 62 4.37 9.79 -21.99
CA GLU A 62 3.53 8.82 -21.27
C GLU A 62 4.22 7.46 -21.06
N GLU A 63 5.02 7.01 -22.03
CA GLU A 63 5.73 5.74 -21.98
C GLU A 63 6.87 5.71 -20.94
N GLU A 64 7.36 6.89 -20.54
CA GLU A 64 8.41 7.06 -19.53
C GLU A 64 7.86 7.11 -18.11
N ARG A 65 6.53 7.04 -17.93
CA ARG A 65 5.89 7.07 -16.61
C ARG A 65 6.29 5.86 -15.79
N LYS A 66 6.96 6.12 -14.67
CA LYS A 66 7.47 5.13 -13.73
C LYS A 66 6.76 5.20 -12.39
N CYS A 67 6.78 4.09 -11.66
CA CYS A 67 6.32 4.04 -10.28
C CYS A 67 7.22 4.93 -9.41
N PRO A 68 6.68 5.87 -8.61
CA PRO A 68 7.46 6.76 -7.75
C PRO A 68 8.12 6.04 -6.56
N ILE A 69 7.87 4.73 -6.37
CA ILE A 69 8.41 3.93 -5.27
C ILE A 69 9.55 3.04 -5.73
N CYS A 70 9.40 2.36 -6.88
CA CYS A 70 10.34 1.32 -7.34
C CYS A 70 10.81 1.48 -8.79
N GLU A 71 10.44 2.59 -9.44
CA GLU A 71 10.82 2.93 -10.82
C GLU A 71 10.37 1.97 -11.92
N GLN A 72 9.60 0.92 -11.58
CA GLN A 72 9.00 0.02 -12.57
C GLN A 72 8.03 0.79 -13.49
N PRO A 73 7.88 0.36 -14.76
CA PRO A 73 6.94 1.01 -15.68
C PRO A 73 5.52 1.05 -15.11
N CYS A 74 4.88 2.21 -15.22
CA CYS A 74 3.61 2.48 -14.54
C CYS A 74 2.69 3.41 -15.36
N SER A 75 2.66 3.24 -16.67
CA SER A 75 1.72 3.96 -17.56
C SER A 75 0.26 3.61 -17.25
N PHE A 76 -0.70 4.37 -17.81
CA PHE A 76 -2.12 4.19 -17.50
C PHE A 76 -2.66 2.76 -17.65
N PRO A 77 -2.31 1.99 -18.71
CA PRO A 77 -2.74 0.60 -18.84
C PRO A 77 -2.19 -0.32 -17.75
N MET A 78 -1.08 0.09 -17.11
CA MET A 78 -0.39 -0.68 -16.08
C MET A 78 -0.86 -0.34 -14.66
N LEU A 79 -1.59 0.76 -14.46
CA LEU A 79 -2.11 1.14 -13.14
C LEU A 79 -3.20 0.17 -12.65
N ARG A 80 -3.15 -0.16 -11.36
CA ARG A 80 -4.18 -0.95 -10.67
C ARG A 80 -4.40 -0.38 -9.27
N VAL A 81 -5.62 -0.56 -8.74
CA VAL A 81 -5.93 -0.31 -7.34
C VAL A 81 -5.52 -1.53 -6.52
N ASP A 82 -4.80 -1.33 -5.42
CA ASP A 82 -4.39 -2.40 -4.52
C ASP A 82 -5.54 -2.77 -3.57
N ALA A 83 -6.05 -4.00 -3.69
CA ALA A 83 -7.21 -4.46 -2.94
C ALA A 83 -6.96 -4.58 -1.42
N LEU A 84 -5.74 -4.94 -1.02
CA LEU A 84 -5.39 -5.08 0.40
C LEU A 84 -5.43 -3.69 1.06
N LEU A 85 -4.71 -2.73 0.51
CA LEU A 85 -4.66 -1.38 1.07
C LEU A 85 -5.99 -0.63 0.94
N ASP A 86 -6.76 -0.87 -0.12
CA ASP A 86 -8.12 -0.32 -0.24
C ASP A 86 -9.02 -0.84 0.90
N SER A 87 -8.93 -2.13 1.23
CA SER A 87 -9.67 -2.69 2.37
C SER A 87 -9.21 -2.12 3.72
N VAL A 88 -7.90 -1.90 3.89
CA VAL A 88 -7.33 -1.31 5.10
C VAL A 88 -7.84 0.13 5.28
N LEU A 89 -7.75 0.96 4.24
CA LEU A 89 -8.14 2.36 4.26
C LEU A 89 -9.64 2.55 4.54
N LYS A 90 -10.48 1.58 4.14
CA LYS A 90 -11.90 1.54 4.50
C LYS A 90 -12.17 1.11 5.94
N THR A 91 -11.20 0.48 6.59
CA THR A 91 -11.33 -0.09 7.94
C THR A 91 -10.77 0.84 9.02
N VAL A 92 -9.68 1.56 8.72
CA VAL A 92 -8.98 2.40 9.70
C VAL A 92 -9.31 3.87 9.55
N ASN A 93 -9.17 4.64 10.64
CA ASN A 93 -9.20 6.10 10.56
C ASN A 93 -7.82 6.62 10.11
N PRO A 94 -7.70 7.27 8.94
CA PRO A 94 -6.43 7.75 8.39
C PRO A 94 -5.77 8.88 9.22
N ASP A 95 -6.51 9.55 10.10
CA ASP A 95 -5.96 10.58 11.00
C ASP A 95 -5.23 9.97 12.21
N VAL A 96 -5.51 8.70 12.51
CA VAL A 96 -4.99 7.99 13.69
C VAL A 96 -3.94 6.95 13.32
N VAL A 97 -4.17 6.21 12.23
CA VAL A 97 -3.31 5.11 11.78
C VAL A 97 -2.55 5.56 10.54
N SER A 98 -1.22 5.64 10.65
CA SER A 98 -0.36 6.03 9.53
C SER A 98 0.45 4.87 8.94
N LYS A 99 0.51 3.73 9.65
CA LYS A 99 1.24 2.53 9.23
C LYS A 99 0.50 1.27 9.65
N ILE A 100 0.68 0.21 8.87
CA ILE A 100 0.25 -1.15 9.20
C ILE A 100 1.44 -2.10 9.10
N THR A 101 1.34 -3.25 9.77
CA THR A 101 2.25 -4.37 9.60
C THR A 101 1.50 -5.48 8.88
N VAL A 102 1.96 -5.88 7.70
CA VAL A 102 1.41 -6.97 6.89
C VAL A 102 2.23 -8.23 7.15
N LYS A 103 1.57 -9.32 7.50
CA LYS A 103 2.18 -10.63 7.76
C LYS A 103 2.24 -11.46 6.47
N PRO A 104 3.09 -12.51 6.43
CA PRO A 104 3.21 -13.39 5.25
C PRO A 104 1.91 -14.10 4.85
N ASP A 105 0.99 -14.31 5.79
CA ASP A 105 -0.34 -14.88 5.53
C ASP A 105 -1.34 -13.87 4.93
N GLY A 106 -0.90 -12.63 4.66
CA GLY A 106 -1.71 -11.54 4.14
C GLY A 106 -2.57 -10.84 5.19
N THR A 107 -2.56 -11.28 6.45
CA THR A 107 -3.21 -10.55 7.54
C THR A 107 -2.42 -9.31 7.92
N TRP A 108 -3.07 -8.34 8.54
CA TRP A 108 -2.43 -7.08 8.90
C TRP A 108 -2.85 -6.57 10.26
N GLU A 109 -1.98 -5.76 10.87
CA GLU A 109 -2.21 -5.12 12.16
C GLU A 109 -1.90 -3.62 12.06
N ALA A 110 -2.81 -2.77 12.57
CA ALA A 110 -2.58 -1.33 12.63
C ALA A 110 -1.51 -0.99 13.67
N SER A 111 -0.48 -0.26 13.25
CA SER A 111 0.45 0.37 14.19
C SER A 111 -0.12 1.73 14.59
N ALA A 112 -0.58 1.85 15.84
CA ALA A 112 -0.98 3.14 16.38
C ALA A 112 0.19 4.12 16.27
N ALA A 113 -0.04 5.33 15.74
CA ALA A 113 0.96 6.37 15.79
C ALA A 113 1.33 6.60 17.27
N ALA A 114 2.60 6.42 17.62
CA ALA A 114 3.06 6.74 18.97
C ALA A 114 2.63 8.19 19.28
N PRO A 115 1.94 8.46 20.40
CA PRO A 115 1.59 9.83 20.75
C PRO A 115 2.89 10.63 20.82
N HIS A 116 2.96 11.71 20.05
CA HIS A 116 4.13 12.59 20.03
C HIS A 116 4.49 12.96 21.47
N GLY A 117 5.66 12.50 21.90
CA GLY A 117 6.15 12.71 23.26
C GLY A 117 6.37 14.19 23.55
N ARG A 118 5.41 14.83 24.22
CA ARG A 118 5.75 15.94 25.12
C ARG A 118 6.28 15.32 26.40
N LYS A 119 7.58 15.42 26.67
CA LYS A 119 8.14 15.11 27.99
C LYS A 119 7.43 16.00 29.02
N ARG A 120 6.60 15.41 29.89
CA ARG A 120 6.22 16.03 31.15
C ARG A 120 5.82 14.97 32.18
N GLY A 121 6.61 14.91 33.24
CA GLY A 121 6.25 14.56 34.61
C GLY A 121 5.27 13.42 34.84
N GLN A 122 5.83 12.28 35.24
CA GLN A 122 5.26 11.23 36.09
C GLN A 122 4.18 11.73 37.08
N LYS A 123 2.94 11.24 36.97
CA LYS A 123 2.07 10.91 38.12
C LYS A 123 1.13 9.74 37.76
N LYS A 124 1.01 8.83 38.72
CA LYS A 124 0.23 7.59 38.73
C LYS A 124 -1.28 7.87 38.72
N GLY A 125 -2.04 6.94 38.16
CA GLY A 125 -3.41 6.64 38.59
C GLY A 125 -4.44 6.63 37.47
N GLU A 126 -5.27 5.59 37.50
CA GLU A 126 -6.66 5.56 37.02
C GLU A 126 -6.95 4.87 35.67
N GLU A 127 -7.26 3.58 35.81
CA GLU A 127 -7.98 2.77 34.82
C GLU A 127 -9.33 3.38 34.48
N THR A 128 -9.58 3.75 33.22
CA THR A 128 -10.95 3.80 32.70
C THR A 128 -11.04 3.50 31.19
N ARG A 129 -12.00 2.64 30.84
CA ARG A 129 -12.84 2.72 29.62
C ARG A 129 -12.23 2.45 28.23
N ALA A 130 -11.04 1.85 28.11
CA ALA A 130 -10.49 1.44 26.79
C ALA A 130 -10.94 0.04 26.29
N LYS A 131 -11.85 -0.64 26.99
CA LYS A 131 -12.17 -2.07 26.74
C LYS A 131 -13.38 -2.33 25.83
N ARG A 132 -14.08 -1.33 25.29
CA ARG A 132 -15.35 -1.56 24.56
C ARG A 132 -15.25 -1.67 23.02
N ASN A 133 -14.14 -1.24 22.39
CA ASN A 133 -14.00 -1.29 20.93
C ASN A 133 -13.08 -2.39 20.37
N LYS A 134 -12.45 -3.21 21.23
CA LYS A 134 -11.53 -4.28 20.78
C LYS A 134 -12.27 -5.51 20.20
N GLN A 135 -13.59 -5.59 20.38
CA GLN A 135 -14.36 -6.79 20.07
C GLN A 135 -15.12 -6.73 18.74
N GLN A 136 -15.16 -5.57 18.07
CA GLN A 136 -15.91 -5.43 16.81
C GLN A 136 -15.04 -5.61 15.55
N VAL A 137 -13.70 -5.50 15.66
CA VAL A 137 -12.78 -5.63 14.51
C VAL A 137 -12.46 -7.10 14.18
N LEU A 138 -12.64 -8.03 15.13
CA LEU A 138 -12.25 -9.45 14.96
C LEU A 138 -13.23 -10.30 14.13
N LYS A 139 -14.34 -9.75 13.61
CA LYS A 139 -15.41 -10.57 13.00
C LYS A 139 -15.55 -10.51 11.47
N SER A 140 -14.66 -9.86 10.74
CA SER A 140 -14.67 -9.92 9.26
C SER A 140 -13.36 -10.40 8.67
N GLN A 141 -12.82 -11.51 9.20
CA GLN A 141 -11.92 -12.35 8.40
C GLN A 141 -12.78 -13.10 7.39
N LYS A 142 -12.96 -12.51 6.21
CA LYS A 142 -13.25 -13.28 5.01
C LYS A 142 -12.00 -13.21 4.15
N GLN A 143 -11.34 -14.35 4.08
CA GLN A 143 -10.22 -14.64 3.20
C GLN A 143 -10.63 -14.29 1.77
N LEU A 144 -9.98 -13.32 1.14
CA LEU A 144 -10.23 -13.00 -0.27
C LEU A 144 -9.27 -13.85 -1.11
N PRO A 145 -9.79 -14.57 -2.13
CA PRO A 145 -8.96 -15.35 -3.04
C PRO A 145 -8.07 -14.46 -3.90
N PHE A 146 -6.88 -14.98 -4.23
CA PHE A 146 -5.74 -14.32 -4.87
C PHE A 146 -5.95 -13.77 -6.30
N ASP A 147 -7.17 -13.60 -6.78
CA ASP A 147 -7.39 -13.18 -8.16
C ASP A 147 -8.62 -12.28 -8.31
N THR A 148 -8.40 -10.97 -8.40
CA THR A 148 -9.38 -10.04 -8.96
C THR A 148 -8.65 -8.95 -9.73
N MET A 149 -8.44 -9.23 -11.02
CA MET A 149 -8.22 -8.24 -12.06
C MET A 149 -9.37 -7.24 -12.10
N PHE A 150 -9.22 -6.08 -11.44
CA PHE A 150 -10.07 -4.92 -11.70
C PHE A 150 -9.31 -3.96 -12.62
N VAL A 151 -9.69 -3.98 -13.91
CA VAL A 151 -9.23 -3.02 -14.90
C VAL A 151 -9.89 -1.69 -14.57
N ILE A 152 -9.08 -0.67 -14.24
CA ILE A 152 -9.56 0.71 -14.17
C ILE A 152 -9.88 1.12 -15.62
N ASN A 153 -11.13 0.92 -16.04
CA ASN A 153 -11.63 1.53 -17.26
C ASN A 153 -12.97 2.19 -16.95
N LYS A 154 -12.89 3.49 -16.61
CA LYS A 154 -13.94 4.52 -16.76
C LYS A 154 -13.45 5.85 -16.15
N ALA A 155 -12.53 6.54 -16.83
CA ALA A 155 -12.31 7.98 -16.68
C ALA A 155 -11.38 8.49 -17.79
N ALA A 156 -11.84 8.45 -19.04
CA ALA A 156 -11.19 9.13 -20.17
C ALA A 156 -12.25 9.55 -21.20
N THR A 157 -13.23 10.32 -20.76
CA THR A 157 -14.18 11.01 -21.64
C THR A 157 -14.45 12.36 -21.00
N ILE A 158 -14.35 13.46 -21.79
CA ILE A 158 -14.14 14.88 -21.42
C ILE A 158 -12.61 15.17 -21.45
N GLU A 159 -11.97 15.83 -22.43
CA GLU A 159 -12.32 16.75 -23.52
C GLU A 159 -11.52 16.41 -24.79
N LYS A 160 -12.21 16.23 -25.93
CA LYS A 160 -11.60 16.27 -27.27
C LYS A 160 -12.62 16.83 -28.26
N GLN A 161 -13.02 18.09 -28.05
CA GLN A 161 -13.53 18.97 -29.09
C GLN A 161 -13.11 20.39 -28.75
N GLU A 162 -12.86 21.20 -29.79
CA GLU A 162 -12.36 22.58 -29.76
C GLU A 162 -10.81 22.71 -29.68
N PHE A 163 -10.10 22.40 -30.76
CA PHE A 163 -8.95 23.18 -31.27
C PHE A 163 -8.52 22.65 -32.67
N LEU A 164 -9.49 22.65 -33.59
CA LEU A 164 -9.26 22.76 -35.02
C LEU A 164 -10.35 23.69 -35.55
N ASN A 165 -10.06 24.98 -35.45
CA ASN A 165 -10.48 26.06 -36.36
C ASN A 165 -9.58 27.26 -36.09
#